data_AF-A0A7M7HFS4-F1
#
_entry.id   AF-A0A7M7HFS4-F1
#
_cell.length_a   1.000
_cell.length_b   1.000
_cell.length_c   1.000
_cell.angle_alpha   90.00
_cell.angle_beta   90.00
_cell.angle_gamma   90.00
#
_symmetry.space_group_name_H-M   'P 1'
#
loop_
_entity.id
_entity.type
_entity.pdbx_description
1 polymer ?
#
loop_
_entity_poly.entity_id
_entity_poly.type
_entity_poly.pdbx_seq_one_letter_code
_entity_poly.pdbx_strand_id
1 'polypeptide(L)'
;MDDINDILTDLFLVKLSKKILIVNVAAVDFSAYLGFTAADGQAAAMGAINNMNPSSAYNTLLSKFVMRHGRKSESAQNLRKRFLQNGMEDHANDIKAELEKFITPVPSDAETLKDSPVSLPNPPSGTPGKGAEAAGGCKDE
;
A
#
# COMPACT_ATOMS: atom_id res chain seq x y z
N MET A 1 -3.68 -1.84 -20.60
CA MET A 1 -2.29 -1.67 -20.16
C MET A 1 -2.36 -1.10 -18.76
N ASP A 2 -1.77 -1.80 -17.80
CA ASP A 2 -1.61 -1.30 -16.44
C ASP A 2 -0.50 -0.24 -16.45
N ASP A 3 -0.71 0.85 -15.73
CA ASP A 3 0.31 1.89 -15.55
C ASP A 3 1.39 1.40 -14.58
N ILE A 4 2.62 1.94 -14.67
CA ILE A 4 3.71 1.59 -13.73
C ILE A 4 3.40 1.92 -12.26
N ASN A 5 2.38 2.75 -12.02
CA ASN A 5 1.90 3.12 -10.70
C ASN A 5 0.62 2.37 -10.29
N ASP A 6 0.12 1.47 -11.14
CA ASP A 6 -1.04 0.64 -10.81
C ASP A 6 -0.60 -0.48 -9.87
N ILE A 7 -1.19 -0.50 -8.68
CA ILE A 7 -0.95 -1.52 -7.67
C ILE A 7 -1.94 -2.68 -7.87
N LEU A 8 -3.21 -2.33 -8.12
CA LEU A 8 -4.28 -3.29 -8.41
C LEU A 8 -4.28 -3.68 -9.90
N THR A 9 -3.15 -4.22 -10.36
CA THR A 9 -2.98 -4.73 -11.73
C THR A 9 -3.88 -5.92 -11.98
N ASP A 10 -4.25 -6.16 -13.24
CA ASP A 10 -5.07 -7.32 -13.62
C ASP A 10 -4.46 -8.65 -13.12
N LEU A 11 -3.13 -8.81 -13.26
CA LEU A 11 -2.42 -9.99 -12.79
C LEU A 11 -2.55 -10.18 -11.27
N PHE A 12 -2.47 -9.10 -10.49
CA PHE A 12 -2.63 -9.17 -9.05
C PHE A 12 -4.06 -9.55 -8.67
N LEU A 13 -5.07 -8.95 -9.31
CA LEU A 13 -6.48 -9.27 -9.05
C LEU A 13 -6.81 -10.73 -9.36
N VAL A 14 -6.30 -11.27 -10.47
CA VAL A 14 -6.47 -12.69 -10.85
C VAL A 14 -5.81 -13.63 -9.85
N LYS A 15 -4.63 -13.26 -9.32
CA LYS A 15 -3.98 -14.06 -8.26
C LYS A 15 -4.78 -14.01 -6.97
N LEU A 16 -5.21 -12.83 -6.56
CA LEU A 16 -5.99 -12.61 -5.34
C LEU A 16 -7.34 -13.35 -5.42
N SER A 17 -8.03 -13.29 -6.57
CA SER A 17 -9.32 -13.95 -6.77
C SER A 17 -9.25 -15.47 -6.67
N LYS A 18 -8.11 -16.07 -7.02
CA LYS A 18 -7.89 -17.52 -6.93
C LYS A 18 -7.62 -18.00 -5.50
N LYS A 19 -7.12 -17.12 -4.63
CA LYS A 19 -6.90 -17.43 -3.20
C LYS A 19 -8.20 -17.42 -2.40
N ILE A 20 -9.22 -16.70 -2.87
CA ILE A 20 -10.53 -16.66 -2.22
C ILE A 20 -11.24 -18.00 -2.48
N LEU A 21 -11.39 -18.79 -1.43
CA LEU A 21 -12.06 -20.09 -1.49
C LEU A 21 -13.57 -19.92 -1.37
N ILE A 22 -14.31 -20.48 -2.34
CA ILE A 22 -15.78 -20.40 -2.39
C ILE A 22 -16.48 -21.05 -1.20
N VAL A 23 -15.83 -22.04 -0.59
CA VAL A 23 -16.32 -22.71 0.62
C VAL A 23 -16.28 -21.81 1.86
N ASN A 24 -15.46 -20.75 1.83
CA ASN A 24 -15.26 -19.84 2.96
C ASN A 24 -16.01 -18.52 2.78
N VAL A 25 -16.21 -18.05 1.54
CA VAL A 25 -16.86 -16.76 1.27
C VAL A 25 -17.72 -16.87 0.02
N ALA A 26 -19.04 -16.73 0.14
CA ALA A 26 -19.90 -16.68 -1.04
C ALA A 26 -19.69 -15.36 -1.83
N ALA A 27 -19.90 -15.39 -3.14
CA ALA A 27 -19.74 -14.19 -3.98
C ALA A 27 -20.66 -13.04 -3.57
N VAL A 28 -21.84 -13.35 -3.00
CA VAL A 28 -22.78 -12.36 -2.46
C VAL A 28 -22.21 -11.65 -1.24
N ASP A 29 -21.63 -12.40 -0.29
CA ASP A 29 -21.00 -11.81 0.90
C ASP A 29 -19.75 -11.01 0.51
N PHE A 30 -18.94 -11.54 -0.40
CA PHE A 30 -17.76 -10.83 -0.91
C PHE A 30 -18.15 -9.51 -1.60
N SER A 31 -19.25 -9.49 -2.35
CA SER A 31 -19.82 -8.26 -2.94
C SER A 31 -20.13 -7.23 -1.85
N ALA A 32 -20.74 -7.65 -0.74
CA ALA A 32 -21.03 -6.76 0.39
C ALA A 32 -19.77 -6.22 1.07
N TYR A 33 -18.70 -7.02 1.20
CA TYR A 33 -17.40 -6.57 1.73
C TYR A 33 -16.82 -5.42 0.90
N LEU A 34 -16.99 -5.50 -0.42
CA LEU A 34 -16.58 -4.46 -1.37
C LEU A 34 -17.55 -3.26 -1.41
N GLY A 35 -18.65 -3.29 -0.66
CA GLY A 35 -19.65 -2.22 -0.62
C GLY A 35 -20.57 -2.20 -1.83
N PHE A 36 -20.74 -3.35 -2.48
CA PHE A 36 -21.70 -3.56 -3.56
C PHE A 36 -22.98 -4.23 -3.06
N THR A 37 -23.96 -4.35 -3.93
CA THR A 37 -25.25 -4.96 -3.59
C THR A 37 -25.20 -6.48 -3.68
N ALA A 38 -26.18 -7.15 -3.08
CA ALA A 38 -26.34 -8.60 -3.24
C ALA A 38 -26.60 -9.01 -4.70
N ALA A 39 -27.29 -8.15 -5.47
CA ALA A 39 -27.54 -8.37 -6.88
C ALA A 39 -26.25 -8.40 -7.70
N ASP A 40 -25.28 -7.54 -7.37
CA ASP A 40 -23.94 -7.57 -8.00
C ASP A 40 -23.21 -8.88 -7.75
N GLY A 41 -23.29 -9.40 -6.52
CA GLY A 41 -22.69 -10.68 -6.15
C GLY A 41 -23.35 -11.87 -6.85
N GLN A 42 -24.68 -11.87 -6.96
CA GLN A 42 -25.42 -12.88 -7.71
C GLN A 42 -25.10 -12.85 -9.20
N ALA A 43 -25.02 -11.66 -9.80
CA ALA A 43 -24.65 -11.51 -11.20
C ALA A 43 -23.24 -12.07 -11.47
N ALA A 44 -22.28 -11.79 -10.59
CA ALA A 44 -20.92 -12.33 -10.70
C ALA A 44 -20.91 -13.86 -10.54
N ALA A 45 -21.69 -14.42 -9.60
CA ALA A 45 -21.82 -15.86 -9.42
C ALA A 45 -22.42 -16.56 -10.66
N MET A 46 -23.48 -16.00 -11.24
CA MET A 46 -24.08 -16.53 -12.47
C MET A 46 -23.11 -16.47 -13.65
N GLY A 47 -22.37 -15.36 -13.80
CA GLY A 47 -21.32 -15.26 -14.81
C GLY A 47 -20.23 -16.31 -14.65
N ALA A 48 -19.85 -16.61 -13.39
CA ALA A 48 -18.86 -17.63 -13.09
C ALA A 48 -19.33 -19.07 -13.40
N ILE A 49 -20.62 -19.36 -13.18
CA ILE A 49 -21.24 -20.64 -13.55
C ILE A 49 -21.21 -20.83 -15.06
N ASN A 50 -21.63 -19.81 -15.82
CA ASN A 50 -21.65 -19.85 -17.29
C ASN A 50 -20.24 -20.03 -17.89
N ASN A 51 -19.22 -19.46 -17.24
CA ASN A 51 -17.82 -19.59 -17.63
C ASN A 51 -17.14 -20.86 -17.07
N MET A 52 -17.87 -21.72 -16.36
CA MET A 52 -17.35 -22.93 -15.69
C MET A 52 -16.12 -22.66 -14.82
N ASN A 53 -16.04 -21.47 -14.21
CA ASN A 53 -14.90 -21.02 -13.43
C ASN A 53 -15.38 -20.27 -12.18
N PRO A 54 -15.58 -20.96 -11.04
CA PRO A 54 -16.16 -20.34 -9.84
C PRO A 54 -15.32 -19.17 -9.30
N SER A 55 -14.00 -19.22 -9.45
CA SER A 55 -13.11 -18.14 -9.02
C SER A 55 -13.26 -16.84 -9.83
N SER A 56 -13.87 -16.91 -11.02
CA SER A 56 -14.08 -15.72 -11.86
C SER A 56 -15.11 -14.74 -11.29
N ALA A 57 -15.98 -15.17 -10.37
CA ALA A 57 -16.89 -14.28 -9.67
C ALA A 57 -16.11 -13.23 -8.84
N TYR A 58 -15.10 -13.66 -8.08
CA TYR A 58 -14.28 -12.76 -7.29
C TYR A 58 -13.44 -11.83 -8.16
N ASN A 59 -12.89 -12.33 -9.26
CA ASN A 59 -12.17 -11.47 -10.21
C ASN A 59 -13.10 -10.39 -10.79
N THR A 60 -14.34 -10.76 -11.14
CA THR A 60 -15.34 -9.80 -11.65
C THR A 60 -15.65 -8.72 -10.63
N LEU A 61 -15.84 -9.09 -9.36
CA LEU A 61 -16.13 -8.15 -8.28
C LEU A 61 -14.93 -7.25 -7.95
N LEU A 62 -13.71 -7.80 -7.96
CA LEU A 62 -12.47 -7.05 -7.80
C LEU A 62 -12.23 -6.07 -8.96
N SER A 63 -12.43 -6.51 -10.20
CA SER A 63 -12.35 -5.63 -11.37
C SER A 63 -13.40 -4.53 -11.30
N LYS A 64 -14.62 -4.83 -10.85
CA LYS A 64 -15.66 -3.82 -10.62
C LYS A 64 -15.27 -2.81 -9.54
N PHE A 65 -14.64 -3.26 -8.45
CA PHE A 65 -14.08 -2.37 -7.42
C PHE A 65 -13.06 -1.41 -8.01
N VAL A 66 -12.13 -1.94 -8.80
CA VAL A 66 -11.10 -1.15 -9.47
C VAL A 66 -11.69 -0.17 -10.49
N MET A 67 -12.71 -0.55 -11.24
CA MET A 67 -13.40 0.36 -12.16
C MET A 67 -14.06 1.54 -11.43
N ARG A 68 -14.49 1.35 -10.18
CA ARG A 68 -15.16 2.39 -9.38
C ARG A 68 -14.20 3.28 -8.59
N HIS A 69 -13.12 2.68 -8.08
CA HIS A 69 -12.22 3.34 -7.13
C HIS A 69 -10.83 3.63 -7.70
N GLY A 70 -10.48 3.08 -8.86
CA GLY A 70 -9.14 3.15 -9.45
C GLY A 70 -8.20 2.01 -9.01
N ARG A 71 -6.96 2.08 -9.50
CA ARG A 71 -5.91 1.06 -9.35
C ARG A 71 -4.74 1.45 -8.45
N LYS A 72 -4.75 2.69 -7.95
CA LYS A 72 -3.62 3.32 -7.26
C LYS A 72 -3.60 2.94 -5.77
N SER A 73 -2.59 3.45 -5.06
CA SER A 73 -2.33 3.17 -3.64
C SER A 73 -3.52 3.45 -2.73
N GLU A 74 -4.29 4.51 -2.97
CA GLU A 74 -5.47 4.82 -2.15
C GLU A 74 -6.55 3.74 -2.28
N SER A 75 -6.83 3.32 -3.52
CA SER A 75 -7.80 2.26 -3.83
C SER A 75 -7.34 0.93 -3.23
N ALA A 76 -6.05 0.61 -3.31
CA ALA A 76 -5.46 -0.58 -2.70
C ALA A 76 -5.54 -0.56 -1.17
N GLN A 77 -5.27 0.58 -0.53
CA GLN A 77 -5.44 0.74 0.93
C GLN A 77 -6.91 0.61 1.35
N ASN A 78 -7.84 1.14 0.55
CA ASN A 78 -9.27 0.99 0.78
C ASN A 78 -9.69 -0.49 0.71
N LEU A 79 -9.24 -1.21 -0.31
CA LEU A 79 -9.49 -2.65 -0.47
C LEU A 79 -8.92 -3.44 0.71
N ARG A 80 -7.68 -3.17 1.10
CA ARG A 80 -7.04 -3.77 2.27
C ARG A 80 -7.84 -3.55 3.54
N LYS A 81 -8.29 -2.33 3.79
CA LYS A 81 -9.11 -1.99 4.97
C LYS A 81 -10.40 -2.80 5.01
N ARG A 82 -11.09 -2.93 3.88
CA ARG A 82 -12.31 -3.75 3.77
C ARG A 82 -12.03 -5.21 4.07
N PHE A 83 -10.92 -5.75 3.60
CA PHE A 83 -10.55 -7.14 3.88
C PHE A 83 -10.29 -7.38 5.38
N LEU A 84 -9.58 -6.45 6.05
CA LEU A 84 -9.38 -6.52 7.50
C LEU A 84 -10.69 -6.45 8.28
N GLN A 85 -11.62 -5.57 7.87
CA GLN A 85 -12.92 -5.43 8.52
C GLN A 85 -13.81 -6.68 8.41
N ASN A 86 -13.56 -7.53 7.42
CA ASN A 86 -14.33 -8.74 7.15
C ASN A 86 -13.53 -10.02 7.46
N GLY A 87 -12.48 -9.94 8.27
CA GLY A 87 -11.70 -11.10 8.73
C GLY A 87 -10.86 -11.80 7.65
N MET A 88 -10.59 -11.12 6.53
CA MET A 88 -9.78 -11.65 5.43
C MET A 88 -8.30 -11.21 5.56
N GLU A 89 -7.69 -11.47 6.72
CA GLU A 89 -6.36 -10.96 7.08
C GLU A 89 -5.26 -11.41 6.11
N ASP A 90 -5.24 -12.68 5.69
CA ASP A 90 -4.27 -13.18 4.71
C ASP A 90 -4.30 -12.38 3.40
N HIS A 91 -5.50 -12.09 2.91
CA HIS A 91 -5.70 -11.34 1.68
C HIS A 91 -5.34 -9.87 1.84
N ALA A 92 -5.61 -9.29 3.02
CA ALA A 92 -5.18 -7.94 3.36
C ALA A 92 -3.65 -7.84 3.43
N ASN A 93 -2.97 -8.88 3.90
CA ASN A 93 -1.51 -8.97 3.92
C ASN A 93 -0.92 -9.11 2.51
N ASP A 94 -1.57 -9.85 1.61
CA ASP A 94 -1.17 -9.88 0.18
C ASP A 94 -1.23 -8.47 -0.44
N ILE A 95 -2.30 -7.71 -0.19
CA ILE A 95 -2.44 -6.33 -0.69
C ILE A 95 -1.37 -5.42 -0.07
N LYS A 96 -1.07 -5.59 1.23
CA LYS A 96 0.00 -4.86 1.90
C LYS A 96 1.36 -5.14 1.26
N ALA A 97 1.67 -6.41 1.03
CA ALA A 97 2.93 -6.81 0.40
C ALA A 97 3.03 -6.25 -1.03
N GLU A 98 1.93 -6.21 -1.78
CA GLU A 98 1.91 -5.57 -3.11
C GLU A 98 2.15 -4.06 -3.00
N LEU A 99 1.49 -3.36 -2.07
CA LEU A 99 1.74 -1.94 -1.77
C LEU A 99 3.21 -1.65 -1.44
N GLU A 100 3.84 -2.51 -0.63
CA GLU A 100 5.25 -2.36 -0.21
C GLU A 100 6.24 -2.51 -1.38
N LYS A 101 5.86 -3.14 -2.50
CA LYS A 101 6.74 -3.20 -3.70
C LYS A 101 6.86 -1.86 -4.43
N PHE A 102 5.84 -1.00 -4.31
CA PHE A 102 5.82 0.33 -4.93
C PHE A 102 6.38 1.41 -4.01
N ILE A 103 6.41 1.14 -2.71
CA ILE A 103 7.16 1.94 -1.74
C ILE A 103 8.53 1.30 -1.62
N THR A 104 9.42 1.57 -2.58
CA THR A 104 10.83 1.20 -2.37
C THR A 104 11.28 1.81 -1.04
N PRO A 105 11.83 1.04 -0.08
CA PRO A 105 12.84 1.63 0.77
C PRO A 105 13.92 2.06 -0.21
N VAL A 106 14.12 3.38 -0.35
CA VAL A 106 15.39 3.90 -0.82
C VAL A 106 16.46 3.04 -0.13
N PRO A 107 17.36 2.37 -0.88
CA PRO A 107 18.55 1.84 -0.23
C PRO A 107 19.19 3.06 0.42
N SER A 108 19.16 3.11 1.75
CA SER A 108 19.91 4.09 2.50
C SER A 108 21.35 3.87 2.05
N ASP A 109 21.82 4.78 1.22
CA ASP A 109 23.11 4.79 0.60
C ASP A 109 24.15 4.94 1.72
N ALA A 110 24.47 3.81 2.34
CA ALA A 110 25.61 3.64 3.20
C ALA A 110 26.70 3.02 2.33
N GLU A 111 27.22 3.81 1.39
CA GLU A 111 28.60 3.66 0.92
C GLU A 111 29.56 3.87 2.11
N THR A 112 29.59 2.93 3.05
CA THR A 112 30.67 2.83 4.04
C THR A 112 31.77 1.98 3.45
N LEU A 113 32.62 2.54 2.59
CA LEU A 113 33.93 1.97 2.27
C LEU A 113 34.84 3.01 1.59
N LYS A 114 35.49 3.88 2.39
CA LYS A 114 36.92 4.27 2.26
C LYS A 114 37.42 4.59 3.68
N ASP A 115 38.04 3.60 4.33
CA ASP A 115 39.51 3.50 4.46
C ASP A 115 40.07 4.56 5.45
N SER A 116 40.29 4.11 6.68
CA SER A 116 41.05 4.83 7.73
C SER A 116 42.55 4.92 7.35
N PRO A 117 43.42 5.68 8.04
CA PRO A 117 43.26 6.92 8.82
C PRO A 117 44.31 7.99 8.39
N VAL A 118 44.07 9.28 8.65
CA VAL A 118 45.18 10.24 8.77
C VAL A 118 45.05 11.03 10.06
N SER A 119 46.01 10.80 10.96
CA SER A 119 46.19 11.58 12.18
C SER A 119 46.60 13.00 11.81
N LEU A 120 45.82 14.00 12.23
CA LEU A 120 46.26 15.40 12.26
C LEU A 120 46.25 15.91 13.71
N PRO A 121 47.31 16.63 14.13
CA PRO A 121 47.53 17.00 15.52
C PRO A 121 46.55 18.07 16.01
N ASN A 122 46.12 17.93 17.27
CA ASN A 122 45.23 18.84 17.97
C ASN A 122 45.80 20.27 18.01
N PRO A 123 45.03 21.32 17.66
CA PRO A 123 45.38 22.69 18.02
C PRO A 123 45.09 22.96 19.51
N PRO A 124 45.90 23.80 20.17
CA PRO A 124 45.84 24.00 21.61
C PRO A 124 44.57 24.76 22.05
N SER A 125 44.06 24.31 23.19
CA SER A 125 43.05 24.98 24.00
C SER A 125 43.45 26.44 24.27
N GLY A 126 42.58 27.37 23.92
CA GLY A 126 42.75 28.80 24.15
C GLY A 126 41.41 29.48 24.31
N THR A 127 40.82 29.39 25.51
CA THR A 127 39.80 30.33 25.98
C THR A 127 40.37 31.74 26.03
N PRO A 128 39.61 32.73 25.54
CA PRO A 128 39.38 33.90 26.39
C PRO A 128 37.93 34.39 26.32
N GLY A 129 37.29 34.45 27.48
CA GLY A 129 36.02 35.14 27.66
C GLY A 129 36.18 36.66 27.66
N LYS A 130 35.21 37.34 27.04
CA LYS A 130 34.62 38.65 27.39
C LYS A 130 33.50 38.86 26.37
N GLY A 131 32.22 39.01 26.72
CA GLY A 131 31.66 39.86 27.75
C GLY A 131 31.45 41.26 27.18
N ALA A 132 30.22 41.55 26.72
CA ALA A 132 29.55 42.86 26.50
C ALA A 132 28.57 42.72 25.30
N GLU A 133 27.24 42.64 25.47
CA GLU A 133 26.24 43.63 25.93
C GLU A 133 25.60 44.46 24.81
N ALA A 134 24.28 44.66 25.00
CA ALA A 134 23.30 45.51 24.30
C ALA A 134 22.57 44.91 23.08
N ALA A 135 21.29 45.18 22.81
CA ALA A 135 20.08 45.49 23.58
C ALA A 135 18.97 45.74 22.53
N GLY A 136 17.71 45.43 22.88
CA GLY A 136 16.51 45.89 22.17
C GLY A 136 16.09 45.02 20.99
N GLY A 137 14.83 44.72 20.75
CA GLY A 137 13.59 45.25 21.32
C GLY A 137 12.46 44.97 20.32
N CYS A 138 11.35 44.43 20.83
CA CYS A 138 9.99 44.33 20.29
C CYS A 138 9.61 45.02 18.96
N LYS A 139 8.84 44.28 18.13
CA LYS A 139 7.51 44.60 17.53
C LYS A 139 7.40 45.83 16.60
N ASP A 140 6.50 45.94 15.63
CA ASP A 140 5.35 45.24 15.03
C ASP A 140 5.22 45.92 13.63
N GLU A 141 4.71 45.25 12.60
CA GLU A 141 3.89 45.89 11.55
C GLU A 141 2.83 44.91 11.03
#